data_AF-A0A174ZH83-F1
#
_entry.id   AF-A0A174ZH83-F1
#
_cell.length_a   1.000
_cell.length_b   1.000
_cell.length_c   1.000
_cell.angle_alpha   90.00
_cell.angle_beta   90.00
_cell.angle_gamma   90.00
#
_symmetry.space_group_name_H-M   'P 1'
#
loop_
_entity.id
_entity.type
_entity.pdbx_description
1 polymer ?
#
loop_
_entity_poly.entity_id
_entity_poly.type
_entity_poly.pdbx_seq_one_letter_code
_entity_poly.pdbx_strand_id
1 'polypeptide(L)'
;MKCKWIKKLTAGIIFLAVVGSLSGCQKAATSENLFRDIEVNMTSVESAEENQIVKLQMGDGDSAISQESNLDIEMTRNPAAVHRKGQQKTNMAGTKETQEMESYQVEEDGKTVIYSGTDEAWEKNAVEEKETSSQQTVLFDGLQNLSGAFSVSQDLATVNKEECFELTGMISGTQFQETFADTLKALLGEDSSDLSGWNLQASEDEENNEELQQKLNNIKVDCVIDLYRSNILPAKITFDLTDYLKAAGEENAQVTSYTLEVTFVSYNDTKKIKVPKAVKESAKDNGEDEAENNTDEMLEEENQEAAAEAEAAKGIQSDIEGAAPQSEELGASWNSYTVQINGKVLTLPCTIADLESTGLTLDEKSLPQEYEIEAGDYQNAWFKDASKNTIMVDLINTGNDVKEAKDCLVGGIYVEQYSLRNEDLTVIFPGGIQLGTAIDVVQAAYGEVSQHTESELVNVYNWYEDGSFYNSCEIDTNSTDGTVSMMGISRFEVKNGE
;
A
#
# COMPACT_ATOMS: atom_id res chain seq x y z
N MET A 1 42.21 -26.26 8.12
CA MET A 1 41.44 -25.00 8.19
C MET A 1 40.12 -25.24 7.46
N LYS A 2 38.97 -25.08 8.14
CA LYS A 2 37.64 -25.22 7.54
C LYS A 2 36.93 -23.88 7.67
N CYS A 3 36.73 -23.17 6.56
CA CYS A 3 35.98 -21.93 6.57
C CYS A 3 34.48 -22.28 6.55
N LYS A 4 33.76 -22.04 7.64
CA LYS A 4 32.30 -22.11 7.66
C LYS A 4 31.76 -20.75 7.20
N TRP A 5 31.25 -20.68 5.98
CA TRP A 5 30.37 -19.59 5.58
C TRP A 5 28.98 -19.87 6.15
N ILE A 6 28.52 -18.99 7.05
CA ILE A 6 27.12 -18.92 7.45
C ILE A 6 26.47 -17.93 6.49
N LYS A 7 25.80 -18.44 5.45
CA LYS A 7 24.83 -17.63 4.72
C LYS A 7 23.69 -17.33 5.70
N LYS A 8 23.47 -16.05 6.04
CA LYS A 8 22.21 -15.63 6.65
C LYS A 8 21.16 -15.72 5.55
N LEU A 9 20.11 -16.52 5.77
CA LEU A 9 18.88 -16.38 5.02
C LEU A 9 18.21 -15.10 5.54
N THR A 10 18.04 -14.11 4.68
CA THR A 10 17.12 -13.01 4.95
C THR A 10 15.75 -13.51 4.51
N ALA A 11 14.90 -13.91 5.46
CA ALA A 11 13.51 -14.20 5.16
C ALA A 11 12.82 -12.85 4.99
N GLY A 12 12.53 -12.46 3.74
CA GLY A 12 11.62 -11.36 3.46
C GLY A 12 10.21 -11.84 3.80
N ILE A 13 9.61 -11.24 4.82
CA ILE A 13 8.19 -11.41 5.12
C ILE A 13 7.48 -10.42 4.20
N ILE A 14 6.80 -10.93 3.19
CA ILE A 14 5.84 -10.17 2.39
C ILE A 14 4.46 -10.46 2.98
N PHE A 15 3.53 -9.51 2.90
CA PHE A 15 2.11 -9.65 3.25
C PHE A 15 1.27 -9.24 2.04
N LEU A 16 0.22 -10.01 1.75
CA LEU A 16 -0.80 -9.80 0.71
C LEU A 16 -2.15 -10.18 1.36
N ALA A 17 -3.24 -9.43 1.20
CA ALA A 17 -3.99 -9.08 -0.01
C ALA A 17 -4.97 -10.17 -0.48
N VAL A 18 -6.15 -10.23 0.16
CA VAL A 18 -7.25 -11.18 -0.08
C VAL A 18 -8.22 -10.65 -1.17
N VAL A 19 -7.79 -10.61 -2.43
CA VAL A 19 -8.56 -9.93 -3.50
C VAL A 19 -9.98 -10.52 -3.65
N GLY A 20 -10.97 -9.64 -3.52
CA GLY A 20 -12.39 -9.98 -3.71
C GLY A 20 -12.77 -10.05 -5.19
N SER A 21 -13.29 -11.21 -5.60
CA SER A 21 -13.60 -11.56 -6.99
C SER A 21 -14.50 -10.55 -7.73
N LEU A 22 -14.00 -9.96 -8.81
CA LEU A 22 -14.82 -9.41 -9.91
C LEU A 22 -14.13 -9.65 -11.26
N SER A 23 -14.66 -10.63 -12.02
CA SER A 23 -14.63 -10.75 -13.49
C SER A 23 -13.39 -10.25 -14.26
N GLY A 24 -12.49 -11.18 -14.63
CA GLY A 24 -11.98 -11.40 -16.00
C GLY A 24 -11.36 -10.27 -16.84
N CYS A 25 -11.24 -9.04 -16.32
CA CYS A 25 -10.63 -7.90 -16.99
C CYS A 25 -9.28 -7.56 -16.32
N GLN A 26 -8.34 -7.10 -17.15
CA GLN A 26 -7.06 -6.53 -16.70
C GLN A 26 -7.33 -5.38 -15.70
N LYS A 27 -6.81 -5.49 -14.49
CA LYS A 27 -7.15 -4.59 -13.39
C LYS A 27 -6.28 -3.33 -13.43
N ALA A 28 -6.75 -2.33 -14.17
CA ALA A 28 -6.13 -1.01 -14.26
C ALA A 28 -5.81 -0.43 -12.87
N ALA A 29 -4.63 0.17 -12.70
CA ALA A 29 -4.25 0.91 -11.49
C ALA A 29 -4.97 2.28 -11.40
N THR A 30 -6.30 2.27 -11.35
CA THR A 30 -7.15 3.44 -11.03
C THR A 30 -7.26 3.63 -9.52
N SER A 31 -7.69 4.81 -9.08
CA SER A 31 -7.86 5.11 -7.66
C SER A 31 -8.89 4.16 -7.04
N GLU A 32 -10.03 3.91 -7.69
CA GLU A 32 -11.08 3.02 -7.17
C GLU A 32 -10.61 1.56 -7.01
N ASN A 33 -9.77 1.08 -7.94
CA ASN A 33 -9.16 -0.25 -7.81
C ASN A 33 -8.17 -0.27 -6.66
N LEU A 34 -7.23 0.68 -6.60
CA LEU A 34 -6.22 0.75 -5.55
C LEU A 34 -6.84 0.89 -4.16
N PHE A 35 -7.86 1.73 -3.97
CA PHE A 35 -8.56 1.87 -2.68
C PHE A 35 -9.32 0.61 -2.25
N ARG A 36 -9.96 -0.10 -3.20
CA ARG A 36 -10.56 -1.41 -2.93
C ARG A 36 -9.51 -2.44 -2.51
N ASP A 37 -8.32 -2.37 -3.08
CA ASP A 37 -7.22 -3.24 -2.69
C ASP A 37 -6.60 -2.84 -1.34
N ILE A 38 -6.51 -1.55 -0.99
CA ILE A 38 -6.12 -1.12 0.37
C ILE A 38 -7.06 -1.72 1.42
N GLU A 39 -8.39 -1.60 1.26
CA GLU A 39 -9.39 -2.15 2.20
C GLU A 39 -9.11 -3.64 2.47
N VAL A 40 -9.00 -4.40 1.39
CA VAL A 40 -8.69 -5.83 1.39
C VAL A 40 -7.35 -6.13 2.07
N ASN A 41 -6.30 -5.39 1.73
CA ASN A 41 -4.93 -5.71 2.15
C ASN A 41 -4.71 -5.33 3.61
N MET A 42 -5.36 -4.26 4.09
CA MET A 42 -5.40 -3.88 5.50
C MET A 42 -6.07 -4.95 6.38
N THR A 43 -6.90 -5.85 5.84
CA THR A 43 -7.47 -6.96 6.64
C THR A 43 -6.41 -7.93 7.18
N SER A 44 -5.26 -8.09 6.50
CA SER A 44 -4.14 -8.94 6.91
C SER A 44 -3.06 -8.20 7.72
N VAL A 45 -3.30 -6.93 8.07
CA VAL A 45 -2.42 -6.16 8.95
C VAL A 45 -2.77 -6.44 10.41
N GLU A 46 -1.83 -7.07 11.11
CA GLU A 46 -1.84 -7.36 12.55
C GLU A 46 -0.96 -6.38 13.35
N SER A 47 0.01 -5.73 12.71
CA SER A 47 0.81 -4.65 13.30
C SER A 47 1.33 -3.67 12.26
N ALA A 48 1.73 -2.47 12.70
CA ALA A 48 2.37 -1.49 11.85
C ALA A 48 3.31 -0.58 12.64
N GLU A 49 4.32 -0.06 11.96
CA GLU A 49 5.22 1.00 12.45
C GLU A 49 5.08 2.21 11.53
N GLU A 50 4.87 3.39 12.10
CA GLU A 50 4.68 4.65 11.40
C GLU A 50 5.63 5.73 11.95
N ASN A 51 5.90 6.74 11.14
CA ASN A 51 6.42 8.03 11.59
C ASN A 51 5.42 9.13 11.19
N GLN A 52 4.85 9.80 12.20
CA GLN A 52 3.92 10.91 12.03
C GLN A 52 4.65 12.24 12.25
N ILE A 53 4.55 13.16 11.28
CA ILE A 53 5.10 14.50 11.34
C ILE A 53 3.97 15.52 11.19
N VAL A 54 3.82 16.39 12.18
CA VAL A 54 2.88 17.52 12.15
C VAL A 54 3.67 18.81 12.20
N LYS A 55 3.49 19.71 11.23
CA LYS A 55 4.17 21.00 11.16
C LYS A 55 3.15 22.12 11.03
N LEU A 56 3.22 23.08 11.94
CA LEU A 56 2.42 24.29 11.99
C LEU A 56 3.36 25.50 12.02
N GLN A 57 3.10 26.49 11.17
CA GLN A 57 3.76 27.79 11.20
C GLN A 57 2.74 28.92 11.11
N MET A 58 2.92 29.93 11.96
CA MET A 58 2.14 31.16 11.99
C MET A 58 3.04 32.39 12.02
N GLY A 59 2.72 33.36 11.17
CA GLY A 59 3.45 34.63 11.03
C GLY A 59 4.81 34.49 10.35
N ASP A 60 5.43 35.66 10.14
CA ASP A 60 6.73 35.82 9.49
C ASP A 60 7.79 36.41 10.46
N GLY A 61 9.06 36.07 10.22
CA GLY A 61 10.21 36.66 10.89
C GLY A 61 10.43 36.19 12.34
N ASP A 62 11.15 36.99 13.14
CA ASP A 62 11.58 36.62 14.50
C ASP A 62 10.42 36.43 15.50
N SER A 63 9.23 36.94 15.17
CA SER A 63 7.99 36.75 15.95
C SER A 63 7.16 35.54 15.51
N ALA A 64 7.59 34.78 14.50
CA ALA A 64 6.85 33.62 14.02
C ALA A 64 6.69 32.57 15.13
N ILE A 65 5.48 32.01 15.21
CA ILE A 65 5.17 30.86 16.06
C ILE A 65 5.28 29.61 15.19
N SER A 66 5.92 28.55 15.69
CA SER A 66 5.96 27.27 14.99
C SER A 66 5.92 26.09 15.94
N GLN A 67 5.27 25.02 15.51
CA GLN A 67 5.20 23.75 16.23
C GLN A 67 5.51 22.62 15.24
N GLU A 68 6.47 21.77 15.60
CA GLU A 68 6.83 20.56 14.85
C GLU A 68 6.74 19.39 15.82
N SER A 69 5.79 18.48 15.59
CA SER A 69 5.74 17.17 16.24
C SER A 69 6.32 16.13 15.30
N ASN A 70 7.16 15.25 15.81
CA ASN A 70 7.67 14.07 15.11
C ASN A 70 7.58 12.88 16.06
N LEU A 71 6.72 11.92 15.74
CA LEU A 71 6.36 10.78 16.57
C LEU A 71 6.55 9.49 15.79
N ASP A 72 7.35 8.57 16.33
CA ASP A 72 7.33 7.18 15.93
C ASP A 72 6.14 6.49 16.63
N ILE A 73 5.37 5.72 15.88
CA ILE A 73 4.14 5.04 16.35
C ILE A 73 4.23 3.55 16.01
N GLU A 74 4.23 2.72 17.04
CA GLU A 74 4.09 1.26 16.93
C GLU A 74 2.66 0.88 17.29
N MET A 75 1.99 0.01 16.51
CA MET A 75 0.66 -0.49 16.86
C MET A 75 0.48 -1.99 16.57
N THR A 76 -0.33 -2.66 17.39
CA THR A 76 -0.73 -4.07 17.21
C THR A 76 -2.24 -4.22 17.33
N ARG A 77 -2.83 -5.08 16.49
CA ARG A 77 -4.27 -5.36 16.43
C ARG A 77 -4.73 -6.38 17.49
N ASN A 78 -3.92 -7.40 17.77
CA ASN A 78 -4.27 -8.46 18.72
C ASN A 78 -3.13 -8.81 19.72
N PRO A 79 -3.21 -8.36 20.99
CA PRO A 79 -4.23 -7.43 21.52
C PRO A 79 -4.06 -6.03 20.93
N ALA A 80 -5.14 -5.26 20.96
CA ALA A 80 -5.12 -3.84 20.62
C ALA A 80 -4.15 -3.09 21.54
N ALA A 81 -3.11 -2.49 20.96
CA ALA A 81 -2.16 -1.65 21.67
C ALA A 81 -1.47 -0.65 20.72
N VAL A 82 -1.10 0.51 21.24
CA VAL A 82 -0.29 1.52 20.56
C VAL A 82 0.80 2.02 21.49
N HIS A 83 2.00 2.24 20.98
CA HIS A 83 3.10 2.94 21.65
C HIS A 83 3.51 4.11 20.76
N ARG A 84 3.52 5.32 21.31
CA ARG A 84 3.94 6.54 20.61
C ARG A 84 5.16 7.08 21.33
N LYS A 85 6.18 7.51 20.58
CA LYS A 85 7.39 8.11 21.15
C LYS A 85 7.96 9.15 20.20
N GLY A 86 8.39 10.30 20.71
CA GLY A 86 9.09 11.27 19.89
C GLY A 86 9.22 12.64 20.54
N GLN A 87 9.36 13.66 19.69
CA GLN A 87 9.68 15.02 20.10
C GLN A 87 8.66 16.02 19.57
N GLN A 88 8.18 16.88 20.47
CA GLN A 88 7.51 18.12 20.11
C GLN A 88 8.49 19.29 20.26
N LYS A 89 8.65 20.07 19.20
CA LYS A 89 9.44 21.31 19.18
C LYS A 89 8.49 22.49 19.03
N THR A 90 8.63 23.49 19.88
CA THR A 90 7.85 24.72 19.81
C THR A 90 8.77 25.92 19.70
N ASN A 91 8.27 26.96 19.03
CA ASN A 91 8.87 28.29 18.99
C ASN A 91 7.76 29.29 19.30
N MET A 92 7.80 29.90 20.47
CA MET A 92 6.87 30.94 20.89
C MET A 92 7.58 32.29 20.82
N ALA A 93 7.40 33.00 19.69
CA ALA A 93 7.97 34.32 19.42
C ALA A 93 9.48 34.44 19.73
N GLY A 94 10.26 33.45 19.27
CA GLY A 94 11.72 33.38 19.46
C GLY A 94 12.17 32.52 20.65
N THR A 95 11.27 32.13 21.55
CA THR A 95 11.55 31.17 22.63
C THR A 95 11.39 29.75 22.09
N LYS A 96 12.50 29.02 21.94
CA LYS A 96 12.50 27.66 21.40
C LYS A 96 12.58 26.63 22.50
N GLU A 97 11.65 25.69 22.51
CA GLU A 97 11.58 24.59 23.46
C GLU A 97 11.48 23.25 22.72
N THR A 98 11.85 22.16 23.38
CA THR A 98 11.75 20.80 22.85
C THR A 98 11.41 19.89 24.01
N GLN A 99 10.37 19.08 23.82
CA GLN A 99 9.78 18.21 24.81
C GLN A 99 9.76 16.79 24.25
N GLU A 100 10.38 15.85 24.97
CA GLU A 100 10.23 14.42 24.72
C GLU A 100 8.82 13.99 25.19
N MET A 101 8.18 13.15 24.41
CA MET A 101 6.85 12.60 24.67
C MET A 101 6.87 11.09 24.46
N GLU A 102 6.27 10.35 25.39
CA GLU A 102 6.05 8.91 25.23
C GLU A 102 4.68 8.52 25.79
N SER A 103 3.95 7.66 25.09
CA SER A 103 2.68 7.14 25.57
C SER A 103 2.40 5.70 25.14
N TYR A 104 1.67 4.97 25.98
CA TYR A 104 1.19 3.62 25.71
C TYR A 104 -0.33 3.58 25.87
N GLN A 105 -1.03 3.11 24.84
CA GLN A 105 -2.45 2.82 24.85
C GLN A 105 -2.62 1.29 24.83
N VAL A 106 -3.29 0.71 25.82
CA VAL A 106 -3.45 -0.75 25.97
C VAL A 106 -4.81 -1.09 26.55
N GLU A 107 -5.34 -2.28 26.24
CA GLU A 107 -6.54 -2.80 26.93
C GLU A 107 -6.15 -3.40 28.31
N GLU A 108 -6.75 -2.87 29.39
CA GLU A 108 -6.66 -3.40 30.76
C GLU A 108 -8.07 -3.50 31.35
N ASP A 109 -8.41 -4.67 31.92
CA ASP A 109 -9.71 -4.96 32.52
C ASP A 109 -10.93 -4.63 31.61
N GLY A 110 -10.75 -4.76 30.29
CA GLY A 110 -11.77 -4.48 29.28
C GLY A 110 -11.94 -3.00 28.91
N LYS A 111 -11.18 -2.10 29.53
CA LYS A 111 -11.12 -0.67 29.21
C LYS A 111 -9.83 -0.31 28.45
N THR A 112 -9.87 0.77 27.67
CA THR A 112 -8.67 1.37 27.08
C THR A 112 -7.97 2.22 28.15
N VAL A 113 -6.73 1.90 28.46
CA VAL A 113 -5.89 2.66 29.41
C VAL A 113 -4.74 3.32 28.65
N ILE A 114 -4.60 4.63 28.85
CA ILE A 114 -3.54 5.44 28.28
C ILE A 114 -2.58 5.82 29.41
N TYR A 115 -1.32 5.41 29.25
CA TYR A 115 -0.19 5.89 30.04
C TYR A 115 0.53 6.95 29.21
N SER A 116 0.60 8.19 29.67
CA SER A 116 1.33 9.28 28.99
C SER A 116 2.42 9.83 29.90
N GLY A 117 3.54 10.27 29.31
CA GLY A 117 4.66 10.74 30.11
C GLY A 117 5.61 11.70 29.39
N THR A 118 6.27 12.49 30.22
CA THR A 118 7.51 13.22 29.91
C THR A 118 8.62 12.65 30.80
N ASP A 119 9.89 12.93 30.51
CA ASP A 119 11.08 12.24 31.09
C ASP A 119 11.08 11.98 32.62
N GLU A 120 10.35 12.76 33.42
CA GLU A 120 10.30 12.64 34.90
C GLU A 120 8.92 12.33 35.50
N ALA A 121 7.84 12.30 34.70
CA ALA A 121 6.47 12.12 35.22
C ALA A 121 5.57 11.35 34.24
N TRP A 122 4.85 10.36 34.78
CA TRP A 122 3.83 9.58 34.08
C TRP A 122 2.46 9.80 34.69
N GLU A 123 1.44 9.74 33.83
CA GLU A 123 0.03 9.81 34.18
C GLU A 123 -0.69 8.62 33.54
N LYS A 124 -1.79 8.19 34.19
CA LYS A 124 -2.64 7.09 33.74
C LYS A 124 -4.07 7.60 33.69
N ASN A 125 -4.64 7.54 32.49
CA ASN A 125 -6.03 7.88 32.22
C ASN A 125 -6.74 6.62 31.68
N ALA A 126 -7.96 6.35 32.15
CA ALA A 126 -8.81 5.29 31.60
C ALA A 126 -9.92 5.93 30.76
N VAL A 127 -10.06 5.49 29.52
CA VAL A 127 -11.12 5.97 28.61
C VAL A 127 -12.36 5.10 28.81
N GLU A 128 -13.52 5.73 29.01
CA GLU A 128 -14.78 5.01 29.24
C GLU A 128 -15.33 4.36 27.95
N GLU A 129 -15.14 5.02 26.80
CA GLU A 129 -15.47 4.45 25.50
C GLU A 129 -14.34 3.57 24.97
N LYS A 130 -14.72 2.40 24.47
CA LYS A 130 -13.80 1.51 23.78
C LYS A 130 -13.60 2.03 22.35
N GLU A 131 -12.47 2.68 22.08
CA GLU A 131 -11.98 2.83 20.71
C GLU A 131 -11.79 1.42 20.11
N THR A 132 -12.75 0.98 19.30
CA THR A 132 -12.81 -0.38 18.74
C THR A 132 -12.03 -0.53 17.43
N SER A 133 -11.62 0.57 16.81
CA SER A 133 -10.87 0.65 15.56
C SER A 133 -9.50 1.31 15.79
N SER A 134 -8.47 0.85 15.09
CA SER A 134 -7.17 1.54 15.12
C SER A 134 -7.26 2.85 14.34
N GLN A 135 -6.41 3.82 14.68
CA GLN A 135 -6.39 5.13 14.01
C GLN A 135 -6.12 5.01 12.50
N GLN A 136 -5.35 4.00 12.08
CA GLN A 136 -5.21 3.59 10.69
C GLN A 136 -6.55 3.21 10.06
N THR A 137 -7.29 2.27 10.65
CA THR A 137 -8.58 1.82 10.10
C THR A 137 -9.52 3.00 9.87
N VAL A 138 -9.66 3.89 10.83
CA VAL A 138 -10.53 5.08 10.70
C VAL A 138 -10.03 6.03 9.59
N LEU A 139 -8.71 6.23 9.47
CA LEU A 139 -8.12 7.03 8.40
C LEU A 139 -8.36 6.42 7.00
N PHE A 140 -8.25 5.09 6.86
CA PHE A 140 -8.41 4.40 5.58
C PHE A 140 -9.87 4.21 5.17
N ASP A 141 -10.75 3.84 6.09
CA ASP A 141 -12.20 3.81 5.86
C ASP A 141 -12.69 5.20 5.37
N GLY A 142 -12.13 6.26 5.95
CA GLY A 142 -12.34 7.63 5.49
C GLY A 142 -11.86 7.86 4.06
N LEU A 143 -10.58 7.62 3.78
CA LEU A 143 -10.00 7.84 2.44
C LEU A 143 -10.68 7.02 1.33
N GLN A 144 -11.14 5.79 1.63
CA GLN A 144 -11.87 4.94 0.68
C GLN A 144 -13.16 5.60 0.17
N ASN A 145 -13.94 6.21 1.07
CA ASN A 145 -15.16 6.95 0.71
C ASN A 145 -14.88 8.15 -0.21
N LEU A 146 -13.62 8.58 -0.31
CA LEU A 146 -13.16 9.68 -1.15
C LEU A 146 -12.37 9.22 -2.38
N SER A 147 -12.34 7.92 -2.69
CA SER A 147 -11.57 7.34 -3.81
C SER A 147 -11.72 8.08 -5.14
N GLY A 148 -12.94 8.48 -5.52
CA GLY A 148 -13.22 9.27 -6.73
C GLY A 148 -12.75 10.74 -6.70
N ALA A 149 -12.21 11.23 -5.57
CA ALA A 149 -11.54 12.53 -5.47
C ALA A 149 -10.03 12.45 -5.78
N PHE A 150 -9.47 11.25 -5.95
CA PHE A 150 -8.05 11.02 -6.25
C PHE A 150 -7.83 10.65 -7.71
N SER A 151 -6.71 11.10 -8.26
CA SER A 151 -6.15 10.69 -9.54
C SER A 151 -4.80 10.02 -9.35
N VAL A 152 -4.57 8.89 -10.01
CA VAL A 152 -3.31 8.15 -9.95
C VAL A 152 -2.28 8.79 -10.89
N SER A 153 -1.09 9.05 -10.36
CA SER A 153 0.02 9.67 -11.08
C SER A 153 0.56 8.75 -12.19
N GLN A 154 1.02 9.38 -13.27
CA GLN A 154 1.69 8.69 -14.38
C GLN A 154 3.18 8.42 -14.10
N ASP A 155 3.79 9.16 -13.17
CA ASP A 155 5.10 8.85 -12.64
C ASP A 155 4.96 7.88 -11.43
N LEU A 156 6.07 7.49 -10.81
CA LEU A 156 6.09 6.70 -9.58
C LEU A 156 6.82 7.50 -8.51
N ALA A 157 6.31 7.43 -7.28
CA ALA A 157 7.01 7.93 -6.12
C ALA A 157 8.01 6.89 -5.60
N THR A 158 8.85 7.30 -4.64
CA THR A 158 9.74 6.39 -3.92
C THR A 158 9.68 6.70 -2.44
N VAL A 159 9.15 5.76 -1.65
CA VAL A 159 9.04 5.86 -0.19
C VAL A 159 9.77 4.67 0.42
N ASN A 160 10.58 4.91 1.46
CA ASN A 160 11.42 3.90 2.10
C ASN A 160 12.36 3.09 1.17
N LYS A 161 12.64 3.64 -0.03
CA LYS A 161 13.41 3.06 -1.17
C LYS A 161 12.66 2.03 -2.01
N GLU A 162 11.35 1.91 -1.87
CA GLU A 162 10.49 1.10 -2.73
C GLU A 162 9.64 1.98 -3.65
N GLU A 163 9.31 1.46 -4.84
CA GLU A 163 8.45 2.17 -5.79
C GLU A 163 7.01 2.21 -5.30
N CYS A 164 6.38 3.38 -5.43
CA CYS A 164 5.02 3.61 -5.00
C CYS A 164 4.15 4.19 -6.14
N PHE A 165 2.88 3.80 -6.19
CA PHE A 165 1.85 4.57 -6.88
C PHE A 165 1.59 5.84 -6.07
N GLU A 166 1.68 7.00 -6.72
CA GLU A 166 1.33 8.29 -6.12
C GLU A 166 -0.13 8.62 -6.51
N LEU A 167 -0.99 8.88 -5.55
CA LEU A 167 -2.37 9.32 -5.76
C LEU A 167 -2.49 10.75 -5.25
N THR A 168 -2.92 11.66 -6.13
CA THR A 168 -3.15 13.07 -5.78
C THR A 168 -4.65 13.33 -5.74
N GLY A 169 -5.13 13.87 -4.62
CA GLY A 169 -6.54 14.16 -4.38
C GLY A 169 -6.74 15.57 -3.88
N MET A 170 -7.89 16.15 -4.25
CA MET A 170 -8.29 17.49 -3.85
C MET A 170 -9.65 17.42 -3.17
N ILE A 171 -9.63 17.26 -1.86
CA ILE A 171 -10.81 16.98 -1.04
C ILE A 171 -11.49 18.32 -0.72
N SER A 172 -12.82 18.42 -0.90
CA SER A 172 -13.55 19.63 -0.47
C SER A 172 -13.60 19.72 1.06
N GLY A 173 -13.64 20.93 1.61
CA GLY A 173 -13.68 21.11 3.07
C GLY A 173 -14.88 20.40 3.73
N THR A 174 -16.03 20.34 3.06
CA THR A 174 -17.20 19.55 3.50
C THR A 174 -16.86 18.07 3.62
N GLN A 175 -16.34 17.46 2.55
CA GLN A 175 -15.91 16.05 2.56
C GLN A 175 -14.83 15.82 3.61
N PHE A 176 -13.90 16.76 3.77
CA PHE A 176 -12.84 16.67 4.76
C PHE A 176 -13.38 16.65 6.19
N GLN A 177 -14.38 17.48 6.50
CA GLN A 177 -15.07 17.45 7.80
C GLN A 177 -15.84 16.14 7.99
N GLU A 178 -16.68 15.75 7.03
CA GLU A 178 -17.50 14.53 7.09
C GLU A 178 -16.67 13.26 7.23
N THR A 179 -15.42 13.27 6.76
CA THR A 179 -14.55 12.09 6.67
C THR A 179 -13.42 12.06 7.71
N PHE A 180 -12.87 13.22 8.09
CA PHE A 180 -11.65 13.30 8.91
C PHE A 180 -11.77 14.19 10.15
N ALA A 181 -12.94 14.74 10.52
CA ALA A 181 -13.06 15.50 11.76
C ALA A 181 -12.68 14.65 12.99
N ASP A 182 -13.26 13.46 13.11
CA ASP A 182 -12.95 12.53 14.19
C ASP A 182 -11.54 11.93 14.05
N THR A 183 -11.11 11.64 12.83
CA THR A 183 -9.76 11.12 12.54
C THR A 183 -8.67 12.13 12.90
N LEU A 184 -8.85 13.43 12.64
CA LEU A 184 -7.95 14.48 13.08
C LEU A 184 -7.95 14.59 14.61
N LYS A 185 -9.11 14.54 15.26
CA LYS A 185 -9.19 14.51 16.73
C LYS A 185 -8.41 13.32 17.30
N ALA A 186 -8.49 12.15 16.68
CA ALA A 186 -7.73 10.97 17.10
C ALA A 186 -6.21 11.09 16.83
N LEU A 187 -5.81 11.59 15.64
CA LEU A 187 -4.40 11.73 15.23
C LEU A 187 -3.67 12.89 15.93
N LEU A 188 -4.41 13.89 16.41
CA LEU A 188 -3.87 15.03 17.16
C LEU A 188 -4.08 14.89 18.69
N GLY A 189 -4.93 13.95 19.12
CA GLY A 189 -5.30 13.67 20.51
C GLY A 189 -6.54 14.44 20.97
N GLU A 190 -7.30 13.93 21.95
CA GLU A 190 -8.45 14.68 22.51
C GLU A 190 -8.03 16.01 23.17
N ASP A 191 -6.82 16.03 23.75
CA ASP A 191 -6.16 17.23 24.27
C ASP A 191 -5.60 18.14 23.15
N SER A 192 -5.88 17.88 21.86
CA SER A 192 -5.54 18.82 20.76
C SER A 192 -6.28 20.17 20.88
N SER A 193 -7.35 20.19 21.66
CA SER A 193 -8.03 21.40 22.14
C SER A 193 -7.06 22.36 22.85
N ASP A 194 -6.11 21.84 23.63
CA ASP A 194 -5.03 22.63 24.26
C ASP A 194 -3.77 22.68 23.38
N LEU A 195 -3.38 21.59 22.70
CA LEU A 195 -2.13 21.52 21.91
C LEU A 195 -2.11 22.38 20.63
N SER A 196 -3.27 22.82 20.14
CA SER A 196 -3.38 23.83 19.08
C SER A 196 -3.67 25.24 19.64
N GLY A 197 -4.08 25.33 20.92
CA GLY A 197 -4.72 26.52 21.50
C GLY A 197 -5.99 26.97 20.80
N TRP A 198 -6.46 26.22 19.80
CA TRP A 198 -7.56 26.56 18.91
C TRP A 198 -8.62 25.48 18.99
N ASN A 199 -9.66 25.86 19.71
CA ASN A 199 -10.89 25.12 19.79
C ASN A 199 -11.51 25.05 18.37
N LEU A 200 -11.26 23.95 17.64
CA LEU A 200 -12.01 23.57 16.43
C LEU A 200 -13.47 23.20 16.74
N GLN A 201 -13.91 23.37 17.99
CA GLN A 201 -15.32 23.51 18.31
C GLN A 201 -15.91 24.67 17.49
N ALA A 202 -16.84 24.33 16.61
CA ALA A 202 -17.88 25.27 16.23
C ALA A 202 -18.44 25.89 17.52
N SER A 203 -18.42 27.22 17.61
CA SER A 203 -18.90 27.95 18.78
C SER A 203 -20.32 27.54 19.13
N GLU A 204 -20.67 27.55 20.43
CA GLU A 204 -22.04 27.26 20.90
C GLU A 204 -23.12 28.20 20.31
N ASP A 205 -22.73 29.29 19.66
CA ASP A 205 -23.59 30.14 18.82
C ASP A 205 -23.85 29.51 17.43
N GLU A 206 -25.07 29.04 17.20
CA GLU A 206 -25.53 28.43 15.92
C GLU A 206 -25.33 29.34 14.70
N GLU A 207 -25.51 30.67 14.83
CA GLU A 207 -25.33 31.62 13.72
C GLU A 207 -23.87 31.71 13.22
N ASN A 208 -22.88 31.60 14.12
CA ASN A 208 -21.46 31.58 13.73
C ASN A 208 -21.08 30.28 13.03
N ASN A 209 -21.74 29.16 13.39
CA ASN A 209 -21.51 27.86 12.77
C ASN A 209 -21.90 27.90 11.28
N GLU A 210 -23.07 28.42 10.90
CA GLU A 210 -23.47 28.48 9.48
C GLU A 210 -22.49 29.27 8.58
N GLU A 211 -21.93 30.39 9.06
CA GLU A 211 -20.95 31.16 8.29
C GLU A 211 -19.59 30.45 8.18
N LEU A 212 -19.13 29.82 9.27
CA LEU A 212 -17.89 29.01 9.28
C LEU A 212 -18.02 27.79 8.36
N GLN A 213 -19.14 27.08 8.39
CA GLN A 213 -19.41 25.98 7.47
C GLN A 213 -19.42 26.47 6.02
N GLN A 214 -20.04 27.62 5.71
CA GLN A 214 -19.97 28.19 4.35
C GLN A 214 -18.55 28.58 3.91
N LYS A 215 -17.69 29.04 4.83
CA LYS A 215 -16.26 29.28 4.55
C LYS A 215 -15.55 27.96 4.24
N LEU A 216 -15.66 26.98 5.13
CA LEU A 216 -14.99 25.68 5.00
C LEU A 216 -15.46 24.88 3.78
N ASN A 217 -16.75 24.90 3.43
CA ASN A 217 -17.31 24.24 2.24
C ASN A 217 -16.64 24.67 0.91
N ASN A 218 -16.06 25.87 0.85
CA ASN A 218 -15.36 26.37 -0.34
C ASN A 218 -13.85 26.11 -0.32
N ILE A 219 -13.30 25.61 0.78
CA ILE A 219 -11.89 25.24 0.89
C ILE A 219 -11.64 23.89 0.22
N LYS A 220 -10.38 23.70 -0.18
CA LYS A 220 -9.83 22.46 -0.70
C LYS A 220 -8.64 22.05 0.16
N VAL A 221 -8.60 20.79 0.53
CA VAL A 221 -7.48 20.15 1.21
C VAL A 221 -6.78 19.29 0.17
N ASP A 222 -5.52 19.61 -0.11
CA ASP A 222 -4.68 18.81 -0.98
C ASP A 222 -4.18 17.60 -0.19
N CYS A 223 -4.37 16.41 -0.75
CA CYS A 223 -3.97 15.13 -0.17
C CYS A 223 -3.14 14.33 -1.17
N VAL A 224 -2.03 13.77 -0.71
CA VAL A 224 -1.18 12.85 -1.48
C VAL A 224 -1.07 11.54 -0.72
N ILE A 225 -1.30 10.42 -1.41
CA ILE A 225 -1.14 9.08 -0.87
C ILE A 225 -0.18 8.31 -1.76
N ASP A 226 0.92 7.87 -1.19
CA ASP A 226 1.85 6.92 -1.81
C ASP A 226 1.46 5.50 -1.37
N LEU A 227 1.30 4.56 -2.31
CA LEU A 227 1.02 3.14 -2.07
C LEU A 227 2.14 2.27 -2.61
N TYR A 228 2.67 1.36 -1.80
CA TYR A 228 3.69 0.40 -2.25
C TYR A 228 3.21 -0.46 -3.42
N ARG A 229 3.97 -0.52 -4.52
CA ARG A 229 3.61 -1.38 -5.67
C ARG A 229 3.57 -2.87 -5.34
N SER A 230 4.34 -3.29 -4.33
CA SER A 230 4.57 -4.69 -3.95
C SER A 230 3.37 -5.33 -3.23
N ASN A 231 2.62 -4.57 -2.44
CA ASN A 231 1.51 -5.06 -1.62
C ASN A 231 0.29 -4.12 -1.58
N ILE A 232 0.30 -3.03 -2.33
CA ILE A 232 -0.75 -1.98 -2.38
C ILE A 232 -1.13 -1.45 -0.98
N LEU A 233 -0.22 -1.58 0.00
CA LEU A 233 -0.40 -0.96 1.30
C LEU A 233 0.08 0.50 1.26
N PRO A 234 -0.52 1.37 2.07
CA PRO A 234 -0.06 2.73 2.30
C PRO A 234 1.44 2.80 2.62
N ALA A 235 2.16 3.67 1.94
CA ALA A 235 3.57 3.97 2.18
C ALA A 235 3.72 5.34 2.85
N LYS A 236 2.93 6.32 2.41
CA LYS A 236 2.86 7.65 3.03
C LYS A 236 1.55 8.34 2.70
N ILE A 237 1.02 9.13 3.64
CA ILE A 237 -0.08 10.07 3.41
C ILE A 237 0.42 11.47 3.78
N THR A 238 0.05 12.47 3.00
CA THR A 238 0.33 13.88 3.28
C THR A 238 -0.94 14.70 3.06
N PHE A 239 -1.32 15.51 4.06
CA PHE A 239 -2.37 16.52 3.95
C PHE A 239 -1.77 17.92 4.07
N ASP A 240 -2.10 18.81 3.14
CA ASP A 240 -1.95 20.25 3.32
C ASP A 240 -3.26 20.84 3.86
N LEU A 241 -3.22 21.18 5.15
CA LEU A 241 -4.32 21.73 5.93
C LEU A 241 -4.21 23.25 6.08
N THR A 242 -3.29 23.90 5.37
CA THR A 242 -2.97 25.31 5.53
C THR A 242 -4.18 26.21 5.28
N ASP A 243 -4.87 26.04 4.15
CA ASP A 243 -6.02 26.86 3.80
C ASP A 243 -7.30 26.49 4.58
N TYR A 244 -7.40 25.23 5.02
CA TYR A 244 -8.44 24.79 5.96
C TYR A 244 -8.29 25.48 7.32
N LEU A 245 -7.06 25.51 7.86
CA LEU A 245 -6.77 26.14 9.15
C LEU A 245 -6.89 27.68 9.08
N LYS A 246 -6.53 28.32 7.96
CA LYS A 246 -6.81 29.76 7.73
C LYS A 246 -8.30 30.10 7.75
N ALA A 247 -9.15 29.20 7.26
CA ALA A 247 -10.60 29.42 7.18
C ALA A 247 -11.34 29.05 8.46
N ALA A 248 -10.82 28.09 9.23
CA ALA A 248 -11.34 27.70 10.54
C ALA A 248 -10.88 28.62 11.69
N GLY A 249 -9.71 29.26 11.56
CA GLY A 249 -9.14 30.15 12.57
C GLY A 249 -9.74 31.55 12.62
N GLU A 250 -9.36 32.33 13.64
CA GLU A 250 -9.73 33.74 13.75
C GLU A 250 -9.07 34.60 12.65
N GLU A 251 -9.75 35.66 12.17
CA GLU A 251 -9.27 36.55 11.09
C GLU A 251 -7.87 37.17 11.34
N ASN A 252 -7.44 37.26 12.59
CA ASN A 252 -6.14 37.84 12.97
C ASN A 252 -4.97 36.86 12.85
N ALA A 253 -5.22 35.59 12.54
CA ALA A 253 -4.22 34.54 12.59
C ALA A 253 -3.52 34.30 11.26
N GLN A 254 -2.22 34.60 11.22
CA GLN A 254 -1.40 34.50 10.02
C GLN A 254 -0.85 33.09 9.82
N VAL A 255 -1.70 32.07 9.68
CA VAL A 255 -1.26 30.70 9.36
C VAL A 255 -0.53 30.70 8.02
N THR A 256 0.74 30.32 8.01
CA THR A 256 1.60 30.27 6.81
C THR A 256 1.76 28.87 6.26
N SER A 257 1.79 27.84 7.13
CA SER A 257 1.70 26.43 6.74
C SER A 257 1.09 25.58 7.85
N TYR A 258 0.31 24.56 7.47
CA TYR A 258 -0.09 23.47 8.36
C TYR A 258 -0.14 22.15 7.58
N THR A 259 0.77 21.22 7.88
CA THR A 259 0.89 19.94 7.17
C THR A 259 0.94 18.76 8.13
N LEU A 260 0.20 17.70 7.78
CA LEU A 260 0.26 16.39 8.43
C LEU A 260 0.86 15.40 7.44
N GLU A 261 1.91 14.70 7.84
CA GLU A 261 2.54 13.61 7.08
C GLU A 261 2.54 12.35 7.96
N VAL A 262 2.11 11.22 7.42
CA VAL A 262 2.16 9.90 8.06
C VAL A 262 2.89 8.97 7.12
N THR A 263 4.09 8.51 7.50
CA THR A 263 4.89 7.56 6.71
C THR A 263 4.82 6.19 7.36
N PHE A 264 4.41 5.18 6.61
CA PHE A 264 4.33 3.79 7.05
C PHE A 264 5.71 3.16 6.83
N VAL A 265 6.37 2.77 7.91
CA VAL A 265 7.76 2.29 7.92
C VAL A 265 7.82 0.77 7.70
N SER A 266 6.93 0.04 8.36
CA SER A 266 6.81 -1.42 8.23
C SER A 266 5.41 -1.89 8.60
N TYR A 267 5.05 -3.08 8.12
CA TYR A 267 3.83 -3.79 8.49
C TYR A 267 4.22 -5.16 9.05
N ASN A 268 3.54 -5.59 10.12
CA ASN A 268 3.62 -6.91 10.72
C ASN A 268 4.99 -7.36 11.30
N ASP A 269 5.97 -6.45 11.38
CA ASP A 269 7.26 -6.68 12.05
C ASP A 269 7.22 -6.37 13.57
N THR A 270 6.27 -5.54 14.00
CA THR A 270 6.11 -5.10 15.39
C THR A 270 5.66 -6.25 16.29
N LYS A 271 6.28 -6.37 17.45
CA LYS A 271 5.91 -7.40 18.45
C LYS A 271 4.93 -6.82 19.46
N LYS A 272 4.21 -7.71 20.17
CA LYS A 272 3.28 -7.35 21.24
C LYS A 272 3.83 -6.25 22.16
N ILE A 273 3.25 -5.06 22.03
CA ILE A 273 3.52 -3.87 22.83
C ILE A 273 3.19 -4.16 24.30
N LYS A 274 4.00 -3.62 25.21
CA LYS A 274 3.86 -3.80 26.66
C LYS A 274 4.31 -2.56 27.40
N VAL A 275 3.41 -1.99 28.20
CA VAL A 275 3.74 -0.91 29.15
C VAL A 275 4.85 -1.39 30.10
N PRO A 276 5.98 -0.68 30.21
CA PRO A 276 7.05 -1.02 31.15
C PRO A 276 6.56 -0.97 32.60
N LYS A 277 7.08 -1.84 33.47
CA LYS A 277 6.69 -1.86 34.89
C LYS A 277 6.93 -0.52 35.59
N ALA A 278 8.06 0.12 35.30
CA ALA A 278 8.40 1.41 35.87
C ALA A 278 7.35 2.48 35.53
N VAL A 279 6.81 2.48 34.31
CA VAL A 279 5.72 3.38 33.89
C VAL A 279 4.47 3.12 34.74
N LYS A 280 4.03 1.86 34.84
CA LYS A 280 2.86 1.49 35.66
C LYS A 280 3.02 1.84 37.15
N GLU A 281 4.23 1.71 37.69
CA GLU A 281 4.55 1.98 39.09
C GLU A 281 4.72 3.49 39.39
N SER A 282 5.03 4.32 38.38
CA SER A 282 5.19 5.78 38.52
C SER A 282 3.98 6.60 38.08
N ALA A 283 3.08 6.02 37.28
CA ALA A 283 1.93 6.73 36.74
C ALA A 283 0.95 7.13 37.84
N LYS A 284 0.59 8.42 37.88
CA LYS A 284 -0.51 8.90 38.72
C LYS A 284 -1.83 8.56 38.04
N ASP A 285 -2.71 7.88 38.77
CA ASP A 285 -4.05 7.59 38.30
C ASP A 285 -4.94 8.83 38.50
N ASN A 286 -5.48 9.37 37.42
CA ASN A 286 -6.42 10.49 37.46
C ASN A 286 -7.89 10.01 37.46
N GLY A 287 -8.13 8.69 37.41
CA GLY A 287 -9.45 8.06 37.33
C GLY A 287 -10.17 7.84 38.66
N GLU A 288 -10.83 8.89 39.14
CA GLU A 288 -11.99 8.90 40.08
C GLU A 288 -11.84 8.54 41.58
N ASP A 289 -12.85 9.00 42.32
CA ASP A 289 -13.00 9.05 43.78
C ASP A 289 -13.11 7.69 44.49
N GLU A 290 -12.82 7.70 45.81
CA GLU A 290 -12.96 6.53 46.68
C GLU A 290 -14.42 6.05 46.82
N ALA A 291 -14.66 4.78 46.51
CA ALA A 291 -15.76 4.00 47.08
C ALA A 291 -15.37 2.53 47.29
N GLU A 292 -15.07 2.15 48.54
CA GLU A 292 -14.97 0.75 48.93
C GLU A 292 -16.30 0.01 48.69
N ASN A 293 -16.29 -1.17 48.06
CA ASN A 293 -16.75 -2.41 48.73
C ASN A 293 -16.50 -3.70 47.96
N ASN A 294 -16.40 -4.80 48.72
CA ASN A 294 -16.39 -6.18 48.22
C ASN A 294 -17.74 -6.56 47.59
N THR A 295 -17.72 -7.39 46.55
CA THR A 295 -18.17 -8.79 46.66
C THR A 295 -17.62 -9.66 45.53
N ASP A 296 -17.16 -10.86 45.91
CA ASP A 296 -16.82 -12.00 45.05
C ASP A 296 -18.07 -12.89 44.84
N GLU A 297 -18.03 -13.85 43.90
CA GLU A 297 -19.10 -14.76 43.38
C GLU A 297 -19.95 -14.17 42.21
N MET A 298 -19.99 -14.74 40.99
CA MET A 298 -20.27 -16.14 40.60
C MET A 298 -19.84 -16.48 39.14
N LEU A 299 -19.87 -17.79 38.81
CA LEU A 299 -19.37 -18.43 37.56
C LEU A 299 -20.45 -18.70 36.49
N GLU A 300 -19.99 -19.13 35.30
CA GLU A 300 -20.71 -19.90 34.24
C GLU A 300 -21.84 -19.14 33.49
N GLU A 301 -22.18 -19.38 32.22
CA GLU A 301 -21.68 -20.23 31.10
C GLU A 301 -21.74 -19.35 29.80
N GLU A 302 -21.40 -19.71 28.56
CA GLU A 302 -21.23 -20.98 27.83
C GLU A 302 -20.14 -20.81 26.71
N ASN A 303 -20.09 -21.67 25.68
CA ASN A 303 -19.28 -21.55 24.45
C ASN A 303 -19.94 -22.40 23.32
N GLN A 304 -19.51 -22.26 22.06
CA GLN A 304 -20.00 -22.92 20.83
C GLN A 304 -21.18 -22.17 20.17
N GLU A 305 -21.31 -22.08 18.84
CA GLU A 305 -21.07 -23.13 17.83
C GLU A 305 -20.38 -22.62 16.54
N ALA A 306 -19.95 -23.54 15.66
CA ALA A 306 -19.12 -23.25 14.48
C ALA A 306 -19.66 -23.88 13.18
N ALA A 307 -19.24 -23.31 12.05
CA ALA A 307 -19.04 -23.96 10.74
C ALA A 307 -20.20 -24.73 10.07
N ALA A 308 -20.89 -24.04 9.14
CA ALA A 308 -21.50 -24.56 7.90
C ALA A 308 -21.82 -23.33 6.99
N GLU A 309 -21.74 -23.32 5.67
CA GLU A 309 -21.58 -24.37 4.66
C GLU A 309 -20.59 -23.93 3.55
N ALA A 310 -19.71 -24.83 3.13
CA ALA A 310 -19.08 -24.78 1.81
C ALA A 310 -19.63 -25.95 0.99
N GLU A 311 -20.47 -25.69 -0.03
CA GLU A 311 -20.89 -26.64 -1.08
C GLU A 311 -21.82 -25.90 -2.09
N ALA A 312 -21.25 -25.23 -3.10
CA ALA A 312 -22.03 -24.69 -4.23
C ALA A 312 -21.22 -24.57 -5.55
N ALA A 313 -20.13 -25.32 -5.71
CA ALA A 313 -19.38 -25.34 -6.96
C ALA A 313 -20.04 -26.28 -7.99
N LYS A 314 -20.85 -25.75 -8.90
CA LYS A 314 -21.25 -26.49 -10.12
C LYS A 314 -21.69 -25.61 -11.30
N GLY A 315 -20.76 -25.44 -12.23
CA GLY A 315 -21.05 -25.29 -13.65
C GLY A 315 -21.53 -23.91 -14.12
N ILE A 316 -20.57 -23.02 -14.39
CA ILE A 316 -20.73 -21.99 -15.42
C ILE A 316 -19.57 -22.14 -16.39
N GLN A 317 -19.91 -22.48 -17.64
CA GLN A 317 -19.00 -22.35 -18.77
C GLN A 317 -18.98 -20.86 -19.12
N SER A 318 -17.90 -20.16 -18.78
CA SER A 318 -17.82 -18.71 -18.91
C SER A 318 -17.58 -18.30 -20.36
N ASP A 319 -18.65 -17.91 -21.05
CA ASP A 319 -18.54 -17.03 -22.21
C ASP A 319 -18.02 -15.66 -21.71
N ILE A 320 -16.76 -15.32 -22.03
CA ILE A 320 -16.07 -14.15 -21.50
C ILE A 320 -16.50 -12.89 -22.27
N GLU A 321 -17.64 -12.28 -21.88
CA GLU A 321 -17.99 -10.92 -22.31
C GLU A 321 -17.08 -9.89 -21.62
N GLY A 322 -16.00 -9.48 -22.31
CA GLY A 322 -15.12 -8.40 -21.85
C GLY A 322 -13.67 -8.51 -22.35
N ALA A 323 -13.18 -9.72 -22.63
CA ALA A 323 -11.81 -9.92 -23.08
C ALA A 323 -11.55 -9.35 -24.49
N ALA A 324 -10.37 -8.76 -24.68
CA ALA A 324 -9.90 -8.39 -26.01
C ALA A 324 -9.84 -9.64 -26.93
N PRO A 325 -10.21 -9.52 -28.21
CA PRO A 325 -10.35 -10.67 -29.10
C PRO A 325 -9.01 -11.38 -29.29
N GLN A 326 -8.96 -12.67 -28.92
CA GLN A 326 -7.82 -13.54 -29.15
C GLN A 326 -7.60 -13.75 -30.66
N SER A 327 -6.36 -13.61 -31.11
CA SER A 327 -5.93 -13.93 -32.47
C SER A 327 -5.85 -15.44 -32.70
N GLU A 328 -6.26 -15.90 -33.88
CA GLU A 328 -6.07 -17.30 -34.32
C GLU A 328 -4.57 -17.68 -34.46
N GLU A 329 -3.67 -16.70 -34.51
CA GLU A 329 -2.22 -16.90 -34.56
C GLU A 329 -1.60 -17.15 -33.17
N LEU A 330 -2.34 -16.88 -32.09
CA LEU A 330 -1.86 -17.10 -30.72
C LEU A 330 -1.87 -18.61 -30.41
N GLY A 331 -0.74 -19.15 -29.95
CA GLY A 331 -0.61 -20.58 -29.66
C GLY A 331 -1.54 -21.03 -28.53
N ALA A 332 -1.86 -22.33 -28.51
CA ALA A 332 -2.83 -22.90 -27.56
C ALA A 332 -2.25 -23.20 -26.15
N SER A 333 -0.92 -23.19 -26.00
CA SER A 333 -0.23 -23.57 -24.75
C SER A 333 1.12 -22.85 -24.65
N TRP A 334 1.64 -22.68 -23.43
CA TRP A 334 2.82 -21.85 -23.13
C TRP A 334 4.05 -22.15 -24.02
N ASN A 335 4.25 -23.42 -24.39
CA ASN A 335 5.38 -23.85 -25.22
C ASN A 335 5.31 -23.41 -26.71
N SER A 336 4.30 -22.63 -27.10
CA SER A 336 4.34 -21.85 -28.35
C SER A 336 5.26 -20.63 -28.25
N TYR A 337 5.52 -20.12 -27.04
CA TYR A 337 6.26 -18.88 -26.77
C TYR A 337 5.70 -17.66 -27.50
N THR A 338 4.37 -17.65 -27.73
CA THR A 338 3.66 -16.56 -28.43
C THR A 338 2.95 -15.63 -27.45
N VAL A 339 3.09 -14.31 -27.60
CA VAL A 339 2.34 -13.33 -26.79
C VAL A 339 1.61 -12.37 -27.72
N GLN A 340 0.32 -12.14 -27.49
CA GLN A 340 -0.44 -11.11 -28.18
C GLN A 340 -0.40 -9.82 -27.36
N ILE A 341 0.10 -8.74 -27.95
CA ILE A 341 0.10 -7.39 -27.36
C ILE A 341 -0.61 -6.44 -28.33
N ASN A 342 -1.65 -5.75 -27.86
CA ASN A 342 -2.45 -4.82 -28.68
C ASN A 342 -2.92 -5.42 -30.02
N GLY A 343 -3.32 -6.68 -29.99
CA GLY A 343 -3.80 -7.43 -31.15
C GLY A 343 -2.71 -8.03 -32.05
N LYS A 344 -1.43 -7.66 -31.91
CA LYS A 344 -0.32 -8.26 -32.66
C LYS A 344 0.27 -9.45 -31.88
N VAL A 345 0.38 -10.61 -32.53
CA VAL A 345 1.08 -11.77 -31.98
C VAL A 345 2.59 -11.65 -32.23
N LEU A 346 3.37 -11.80 -31.18
CA LEU A 346 4.83 -11.95 -31.17
C LEU A 346 5.19 -13.42 -30.89
N THR A 347 6.39 -13.85 -31.28
CA THR A 347 6.93 -15.19 -30.94
C THR A 347 8.34 -15.01 -30.40
N LEU A 348 8.61 -15.48 -29.18
CA LEU A 348 9.92 -15.34 -28.55
C LEU A 348 10.94 -16.36 -29.08
N PRO A 349 12.24 -16.01 -29.15
CA PRO A 349 12.75 -14.66 -29.04
C PRO A 349 12.42 -13.82 -30.30
N CYS A 350 12.03 -12.56 -30.12
CA CYS A 350 11.75 -11.61 -31.21
C CYS A 350 12.69 -10.41 -31.20
N THR A 351 12.62 -9.56 -32.23
CA THR A 351 13.41 -8.31 -32.25
C THR A 351 12.75 -7.23 -31.39
N ILE A 352 13.55 -6.29 -30.88
CA ILE A 352 13.00 -5.10 -30.18
C ILE A 352 12.03 -4.34 -31.10
N ALA A 353 12.32 -4.21 -32.39
CA ALA A 353 11.43 -3.57 -33.37
C ALA A 353 10.07 -4.31 -33.52
N ASP A 354 10.04 -5.64 -33.35
CA ASP A 354 8.77 -6.39 -33.34
C ASP A 354 7.92 -6.04 -32.12
N LEU A 355 8.54 -5.87 -30.95
CA LEU A 355 7.89 -5.42 -29.72
C LEU A 355 7.45 -3.96 -29.82
N GLU A 356 8.30 -3.06 -30.34
CA GLU A 356 7.97 -1.63 -30.48
C GLU A 356 6.78 -1.40 -31.40
N SER A 357 6.61 -2.23 -32.43
CA SER A 357 5.45 -2.16 -33.33
C SER A 357 4.10 -2.50 -32.66
N THR A 358 4.08 -2.91 -31.39
CA THR A 358 2.86 -3.08 -30.58
C THR A 358 2.42 -1.78 -29.87
N GLY A 359 3.19 -0.70 -30.02
CA GLY A 359 2.98 0.60 -29.35
C GLY A 359 3.82 0.80 -28.09
N LEU A 360 4.64 -0.19 -27.73
CA LEU A 360 5.62 -0.11 -26.64
C LEU A 360 6.93 0.56 -27.09
N THR A 361 7.70 1.08 -26.14
CA THR A 361 9.02 1.71 -26.34
C THR A 361 9.90 1.42 -25.13
N LEU A 362 11.22 1.26 -25.34
CA LEU A 362 12.14 1.03 -24.22
C LEU A 362 12.13 2.23 -23.25
N ASP A 363 12.03 1.98 -21.95
CA ASP A 363 12.30 3.01 -20.95
C ASP A 363 13.80 3.11 -20.68
N GLU A 364 14.45 4.09 -21.32
CA GLU A 364 15.86 4.40 -21.12
C GLU A 364 16.23 4.75 -19.66
N LYS A 365 15.25 5.08 -18.80
CA LYS A 365 15.48 5.20 -17.35
C LYS A 365 15.76 3.85 -16.69
N SER A 366 15.19 2.76 -17.22
CA SER A 366 15.37 1.40 -16.70
C SER A 366 16.67 0.77 -17.21
N LEU A 367 16.95 0.92 -18.51
CA LEU A 367 18.17 0.44 -19.15
C LEU A 367 18.52 1.34 -20.34
N PRO A 368 19.71 1.97 -20.37
CA PRO A 368 20.18 2.72 -21.53
C PRO A 368 20.31 1.83 -22.78
N GLN A 369 20.00 2.37 -23.97
CA GLN A 369 20.08 1.61 -25.23
C GLN A 369 21.50 1.11 -25.53
N GLU A 370 22.51 1.86 -25.10
CA GLU A 370 23.94 1.56 -25.24
C GLU A 370 24.50 0.69 -24.10
N TYR A 371 23.66 0.16 -23.19
CA TYR A 371 24.14 -0.73 -22.14
C TYR A 371 24.71 -2.02 -22.74
N GLU A 372 25.96 -2.35 -22.40
CA GLU A 372 26.67 -3.52 -22.91
C GLU A 372 26.23 -4.81 -22.16
N ILE A 373 25.64 -5.75 -22.89
CA ILE A 373 25.25 -7.08 -22.42
C ILE A 373 26.27 -8.11 -22.94
N GLU A 374 26.86 -8.87 -22.01
CA GLU A 374 27.90 -9.88 -22.29
C GLU A 374 27.36 -11.05 -23.14
N ALA A 375 28.27 -11.74 -23.82
CA ALA A 375 27.92 -12.86 -24.69
C ALA A 375 27.34 -14.05 -23.90
N GLY A 376 26.11 -14.44 -24.21
CA GLY A 376 25.35 -15.48 -23.50
C GLY A 376 24.65 -15.00 -22.22
N ASP A 377 24.64 -13.70 -21.94
CA ASP A 377 23.98 -13.09 -20.78
C ASP A 377 22.67 -12.38 -21.17
N TYR A 378 21.94 -11.90 -20.17
CA TYR A 378 20.71 -11.13 -20.35
C TYR A 378 20.58 -9.99 -19.33
N GLN A 379 19.72 -9.03 -19.64
CA GLN A 379 19.41 -7.93 -18.74
C GLN A 379 17.93 -7.57 -18.81
N ASN A 380 17.28 -7.47 -17.64
CA ASN A 380 15.91 -7.01 -17.52
C ASN A 380 15.82 -5.53 -17.91
N ALA A 381 14.83 -5.19 -18.72
CA ALA A 381 14.49 -3.84 -19.14
C ALA A 381 12.97 -3.62 -19.06
N TRP A 382 12.54 -2.39 -18.86
CA TRP A 382 11.11 -2.03 -18.88
C TRP A 382 10.75 -1.38 -20.21
N PHE A 383 9.65 -1.81 -20.80
CA PHE A 383 9.04 -1.20 -21.98
C PHE A 383 7.72 -0.54 -21.58
N LYS A 384 7.41 0.62 -22.15
CA LYS A 384 6.22 1.41 -21.86
C LYS A 384 5.50 1.90 -23.10
N ASP A 385 4.19 2.07 -23.00
CA ASP A 385 3.37 2.69 -24.03
C ASP A 385 3.20 4.20 -23.82
N ALA A 386 2.37 4.84 -24.66
CA ALA A 386 2.02 6.26 -24.53
C ALA A 386 1.24 6.57 -23.23
N SER A 387 0.48 5.61 -22.72
CA SER A 387 -0.38 5.70 -21.54
C SER A 387 0.30 5.29 -20.22
N LYS A 388 1.62 5.07 -20.25
CA LYS A 388 2.50 4.67 -19.13
C LYS A 388 2.19 3.30 -18.52
N ASN A 389 1.48 2.46 -19.25
CA ASN A 389 1.48 1.03 -18.98
C ASN A 389 2.89 0.50 -19.24
N THR A 390 3.34 -0.45 -18.43
CA THR A 390 4.69 -1.01 -18.47
C THR A 390 4.64 -2.52 -18.60
N ILE A 391 5.66 -3.11 -19.23
CA ILE A 391 5.97 -4.55 -19.11
C ILE A 391 7.46 -4.72 -18.85
N MET A 392 7.83 -5.77 -18.12
CA MET A 392 9.23 -6.16 -17.97
C MET A 392 9.61 -7.15 -19.07
N VAL A 393 10.83 -7.02 -19.59
CA VAL A 393 11.35 -7.79 -20.71
C VAL A 393 12.78 -8.23 -20.41
N ASP A 394 13.11 -9.48 -20.74
CA ASP A 394 14.50 -9.92 -20.79
C ASP A 394 15.10 -9.58 -22.16
N LEU A 395 16.13 -8.71 -22.17
CA LEU A 395 16.95 -8.50 -23.35
C LEU A 395 18.11 -9.49 -23.34
N ILE A 396 18.10 -10.45 -24.27
CA ILE A 396 19.05 -11.57 -24.32
C ILE A 396 20.12 -11.33 -25.39
N ASN A 397 21.39 -11.56 -25.04
CA ASN A 397 22.49 -11.61 -25.99
C ASN A 397 22.92 -13.05 -26.29
N THR A 398 22.24 -13.69 -27.24
CA THR A 398 22.63 -15.03 -27.73
C THR A 398 23.82 -15.02 -28.70
N GLY A 399 24.57 -13.92 -28.78
CA GLY A 399 25.76 -13.79 -29.61
C GLY A 399 27.02 -14.37 -28.95
N ASN A 400 28.13 -14.34 -29.70
CA ASN A 400 29.47 -14.70 -29.18
C ASN A 400 30.30 -13.47 -28.76
N ASP A 401 29.79 -12.26 -29.02
CA ASP A 401 30.41 -10.98 -28.75
C ASP A 401 29.46 -10.12 -27.90
N VAL A 402 30.02 -9.16 -27.15
CA VAL A 402 29.26 -8.13 -26.42
C VAL A 402 28.36 -7.35 -27.38
N LYS A 403 27.15 -7.01 -26.94
CA LYS A 403 26.21 -6.17 -27.69
C LYS A 403 25.65 -5.05 -26.83
N GLU A 404 25.28 -3.95 -27.46
CA GLU A 404 24.44 -2.93 -26.84
C GLU A 404 23.00 -3.46 -26.70
N ALA A 405 22.26 -3.01 -25.68
CA ALA A 405 20.92 -3.49 -25.37
C ALA A 405 19.94 -3.38 -26.56
N LYS A 406 20.06 -2.34 -27.38
CA LYS A 406 19.26 -2.15 -28.61
C LYS A 406 19.51 -3.19 -29.72
N ASP A 407 20.65 -3.89 -29.68
CA ASP A 407 21.04 -4.93 -30.65
C ASP A 407 20.78 -6.36 -30.12
N CYS A 408 20.17 -6.46 -28.94
CA CYS A 408 19.76 -7.72 -28.31
C CYS A 408 18.35 -8.13 -28.77
N LEU A 409 17.95 -9.36 -28.42
CA LEU A 409 16.61 -9.88 -28.70
C LEU A 409 15.74 -9.81 -27.44
N VAL A 410 14.43 -9.71 -27.64
CA VAL A 410 13.44 -9.90 -26.58
C VAL A 410 13.31 -11.40 -26.34
N GLY A 411 13.86 -11.88 -25.23
CA GLY A 411 13.85 -13.30 -24.83
C GLY A 411 12.75 -13.66 -23.84
N GLY A 412 12.28 -12.70 -23.04
CA GLY A 412 11.23 -12.91 -22.04
C GLY A 412 10.27 -11.73 -21.98
N ILE A 413 9.01 -11.99 -21.67
CA ILE A 413 7.96 -10.99 -21.46
C ILE A 413 7.25 -11.31 -20.14
N TYR A 414 7.16 -10.31 -19.28
CA TYR A 414 6.56 -10.38 -17.94
C TYR A 414 5.57 -9.24 -17.74
N VAL A 415 4.37 -9.57 -17.26
CA VAL A 415 3.29 -8.62 -17.00
C VAL A 415 2.64 -8.90 -15.65
N GLU A 416 2.54 -7.87 -14.81
CA GLU A 416 1.92 -7.91 -13.49
C GLU A 416 0.58 -7.16 -13.49
N GLN A 417 -0.30 -7.48 -12.56
CA GLN A 417 -1.66 -6.95 -12.45
C GLN A 417 -1.74 -5.42 -12.59
N TYR A 418 -0.90 -4.67 -11.86
CA TYR A 418 -0.88 -3.20 -11.85
C TYR A 418 0.16 -2.58 -12.78
N SER A 419 0.91 -3.39 -13.53
CA SER A 419 1.80 -2.86 -14.58
C SER A 419 0.99 -2.28 -15.76
N LEU A 420 -0.29 -2.64 -15.87
CA LEU A 420 -1.28 -1.99 -16.71
C LEU A 420 -2.00 -0.91 -15.87
N ARG A 421 -1.59 0.36 -16.01
CA ARG A 421 -2.20 1.50 -15.30
C ARG A 421 -3.60 1.85 -15.79
N ASN A 422 -3.92 1.49 -17.03
CA ASN A 422 -5.20 1.71 -17.70
C ASN A 422 -5.45 0.60 -18.75
N GLU A 423 -6.66 0.57 -19.29
CA GLU A 423 -7.12 -0.47 -20.22
C GLU A 423 -6.56 -0.35 -21.66
N ASP A 424 -5.67 0.62 -21.94
CA ASP A 424 -5.14 0.86 -23.29
C ASP A 424 -4.14 -0.23 -23.75
N LEU A 425 -3.44 -0.89 -22.82
CA LEU A 425 -2.47 -1.95 -23.13
C LEU A 425 -3.05 -3.33 -22.83
N THR A 426 -3.29 -4.10 -23.89
CA THR A 426 -3.80 -5.47 -23.79
C THR A 426 -2.69 -6.49 -23.98
N VAL A 427 -2.53 -7.42 -23.03
CA VAL A 427 -1.55 -8.53 -23.10
C VAL A 427 -2.27 -9.87 -22.90
N ILE A 428 -2.11 -10.79 -23.86
CA ILE A 428 -2.72 -12.13 -23.86
C ILE A 428 -1.64 -13.18 -24.12
N PHE A 429 -1.53 -14.14 -23.22
CA PHE A 429 -0.59 -15.27 -23.27
C PHE A 429 -1.23 -16.47 -24.03
N PRO A 430 -0.44 -17.50 -24.40
CA PRO A 430 -0.96 -18.67 -25.11
C PRO A 430 -2.18 -19.28 -24.42
N GLY A 431 -3.11 -19.84 -25.19
CA GLY A 431 -4.37 -20.38 -24.66
C GLY A 431 -5.41 -19.32 -24.28
N GLY A 432 -5.14 -18.03 -24.54
CA GLY A 432 -6.04 -16.92 -24.20
C GLY A 432 -5.88 -16.41 -22.77
N ILE A 433 -4.84 -16.85 -22.06
CA ILE A 433 -4.60 -16.55 -20.64
C ILE A 433 -4.24 -15.07 -20.45
N GLN A 434 -4.84 -14.44 -19.45
CA GLN A 434 -4.70 -13.02 -19.10
C GLN A 434 -4.65 -12.83 -17.57
N LEU A 435 -4.22 -11.66 -17.13
CA LEU A 435 -4.42 -11.22 -15.74
C LEU A 435 -5.90 -11.38 -15.33
N GLY A 436 -6.16 -11.91 -14.14
CA GLY A 436 -7.51 -12.23 -13.66
C GLY A 436 -8.09 -13.56 -14.17
N THR A 437 -7.37 -14.33 -15.00
CA THR A 437 -7.79 -15.70 -15.37
C THR A 437 -7.72 -16.62 -14.15
N ALA A 438 -8.65 -17.57 -14.00
CA ALA A 438 -8.59 -18.55 -12.92
C ALA A 438 -7.57 -19.67 -13.22
N ILE A 439 -6.86 -20.15 -12.19
CA ILE A 439 -5.78 -21.14 -12.33
C ILE A 439 -6.22 -22.46 -13.00
N ASP A 440 -7.47 -22.87 -12.84
CA ASP A 440 -8.01 -24.08 -13.47
C ASP A 440 -8.08 -23.95 -15.01
N VAL A 441 -8.38 -22.77 -15.53
CA VAL A 441 -8.32 -22.44 -16.96
C VAL A 441 -6.87 -22.48 -17.46
N VAL A 442 -5.92 -21.93 -16.69
CA VAL A 442 -4.48 -21.98 -17.02
C VAL A 442 -4.00 -23.43 -17.10
N GLN A 443 -4.28 -24.25 -16.09
CA GLN A 443 -3.90 -25.66 -16.05
C GLN A 443 -4.58 -26.48 -17.16
N ALA A 444 -5.81 -26.14 -17.55
CA ALA A 444 -6.49 -26.76 -18.69
C ALA A 444 -5.81 -26.46 -20.03
N ALA A 445 -5.19 -25.28 -20.19
CA ALA A 445 -4.43 -24.90 -21.38
C ALA A 445 -2.97 -25.41 -21.36
N TYR A 446 -2.33 -25.40 -20.20
CA TYR A 446 -0.87 -25.60 -20.06
C TYR A 446 -0.47 -27.01 -19.59
N GLY A 447 -1.41 -27.78 -19.06
CA GLY A 447 -1.18 -29.13 -18.58
C GLY A 447 -0.44 -29.17 -17.24
N GLU A 448 0.24 -30.29 -16.99
CA GLU A 448 0.89 -30.57 -15.71
C GLU A 448 1.98 -29.54 -15.36
N VAL A 449 1.83 -28.93 -14.18
CA VAL A 449 2.76 -27.92 -13.64
C VAL A 449 4.09 -28.59 -13.31
N SER A 450 5.20 -28.03 -13.77
CA SER A 450 6.55 -28.58 -13.50
C SER A 450 7.03 -28.31 -12.08
N GLN A 451 6.70 -27.13 -11.53
CA GLN A 451 6.94 -26.77 -10.13
C GLN A 451 5.83 -25.84 -9.63
N HIS A 452 5.28 -26.14 -8.46
CA HIS A 452 4.31 -25.30 -7.76
C HIS A 452 4.88 -24.92 -6.39
N THR A 453 4.82 -23.63 -6.05
CA THR A 453 5.19 -23.11 -4.73
C THR A 453 3.99 -22.37 -4.14
N GLU A 454 3.37 -22.95 -3.13
CA GLU A 454 2.34 -22.28 -2.34
C GLU A 454 3.00 -21.32 -1.34
N SER A 455 2.47 -20.11 -1.27
CA SER A 455 2.66 -19.22 -0.13
C SER A 455 1.30 -18.76 0.38
N GLU A 456 1.26 -18.08 1.53
CA GLU A 456 0.02 -17.55 2.11
C GLU A 456 -0.69 -16.53 1.19
N LEU A 457 -0.04 -16.15 0.08
CA LEU A 457 -0.20 -14.86 -0.59
C LEU A 457 -0.29 -14.96 -2.11
N VAL A 458 0.72 -15.59 -2.71
CA VAL A 458 0.81 -15.94 -4.12
C VAL A 458 1.17 -17.41 -4.25
N ASN A 459 0.46 -18.11 -5.13
CA ASN A 459 0.84 -19.43 -5.60
C ASN A 459 1.59 -19.27 -6.93
N VAL A 460 2.84 -19.73 -6.96
CA VAL A 460 3.75 -19.61 -8.11
C VAL A 460 3.75 -20.93 -8.87
N TYR A 461 3.25 -20.90 -10.11
CA TYR A 461 3.17 -22.06 -11.01
C TYR A 461 4.19 -21.92 -12.14
N ASN A 462 5.10 -22.88 -12.27
CA ASN A 462 6.13 -22.92 -13.28
C ASN A 462 5.95 -24.12 -14.22
N TRP A 463 6.07 -23.87 -15.52
CA TRP A 463 6.24 -24.88 -16.56
C TRP A 463 7.62 -24.69 -17.22
N TYR A 464 8.38 -25.77 -17.37
CA TYR A 464 9.72 -25.76 -17.97
C TYR A 464 9.78 -26.61 -19.24
N GLU A 465 10.57 -26.19 -20.21
CA GLU A 465 10.94 -27.04 -21.35
C GLU A 465 11.95 -28.11 -20.91
N ASP A 466 11.84 -29.32 -21.46
CA ASP A 466 12.69 -30.46 -21.10
C ASP A 466 14.18 -30.12 -21.28
N GLY A 467 14.87 -29.87 -20.16
CA GLY A 467 16.30 -29.55 -20.11
C GLY A 467 16.66 -28.06 -20.09
N SER A 468 15.69 -27.15 -20.01
CA SER A 468 15.94 -25.70 -19.91
C SER A 468 15.13 -25.03 -18.80
N PHE A 469 15.81 -24.35 -17.88
CA PHE A 469 15.17 -23.45 -16.89
C PHE A 469 14.86 -22.06 -17.47
N TYR A 470 15.43 -21.71 -18.63
CA TYR A 470 15.28 -20.41 -19.30
C TYR A 470 14.24 -20.42 -20.43
N ASN A 471 13.70 -21.59 -20.77
CA ASN A 471 12.56 -21.72 -21.66
C ASN A 471 11.39 -22.18 -20.79
N SER A 472 10.59 -21.22 -20.34
CA SER A 472 9.62 -21.44 -19.28
C SER A 472 8.39 -20.54 -19.40
N CYS A 473 7.36 -20.90 -18.65
CA CYS A 473 6.27 -20.00 -18.31
C CYS A 473 6.05 -20.03 -16.81
N GLU A 474 5.89 -18.85 -16.24
CA GLU A 474 5.63 -18.60 -14.82
C GLU A 474 4.27 -17.89 -14.74
N ILE A 475 3.40 -18.38 -13.87
CA ILE A 475 2.09 -17.80 -13.59
C ILE A 475 1.97 -17.71 -12.08
N ASP A 476 1.83 -16.48 -11.60
CA ASP A 476 1.48 -16.22 -10.20
C ASP A 476 -0.02 -16.02 -10.11
N THR A 477 -0.63 -16.59 -9.08
CA THR A 477 -2.03 -16.32 -8.74
C THR A 477 -2.16 -15.86 -7.31
N ASN A 478 -3.10 -14.96 -7.04
CA ASN A 478 -3.48 -14.64 -5.66
C ASN A 478 -3.92 -15.92 -4.93
N SER A 479 -3.31 -16.23 -3.78
CA SER A 479 -3.59 -17.48 -3.05
C SER A 479 -5.03 -17.57 -2.53
N THR A 480 -5.78 -16.47 -2.50
CA THR A 480 -7.14 -16.42 -1.95
C THR A 480 -8.23 -16.70 -2.97
N ASP A 481 -8.17 -16.09 -4.14
CA ASP A 481 -9.18 -16.26 -5.20
C ASP A 481 -8.72 -17.16 -6.37
N GLY A 482 -7.43 -17.52 -6.41
CA GLY A 482 -6.85 -18.37 -7.45
C GLY A 482 -6.76 -17.71 -8.82
N THR A 483 -6.85 -16.37 -8.91
CA THR A 483 -6.76 -15.62 -10.16
C THR A 483 -5.36 -15.10 -10.44
N VAL A 484 -4.98 -15.05 -11.72
CA VAL A 484 -3.66 -14.68 -12.21
C VAL A 484 -3.30 -13.22 -11.91
N SER A 485 -2.21 -13.02 -11.16
CA SER A 485 -1.67 -11.71 -10.74
C SER A 485 -0.36 -11.33 -11.43
N MET A 486 0.44 -12.30 -11.88
CA MET A 486 1.59 -12.08 -12.77
C MET A 486 1.68 -13.21 -13.81
N MET A 487 2.14 -12.87 -15.01
CA MET A 487 2.44 -13.84 -16.08
C MET A 487 3.82 -13.54 -16.67
N GLY A 488 4.68 -14.55 -16.70
CA GLY A 488 6.01 -14.54 -17.32
C GLY A 488 6.14 -15.64 -18.36
N ILE A 489 6.73 -15.34 -19.51
CA ILE A 489 7.03 -16.33 -20.55
C ILE A 489 8.37 -16.02 -21.20
N SER A 490 9.23 -17.03 -21.29
CA SER A 490 10.63 -16.87 -21.69
C SER A 490 11.07 -17.94 -22.68
N ARG A 491 11.92 -17.53 -23.64
CA ARG A 491 12.65 -18.41 -24.56
C ARG A 491 14.01 -17.79 -24.88
N PHE A 492 15.06 -18.38 -24.32
CA PHE A 492 16.44 -17.91 -24.50
C PHE A 492 17.17 -18.55 -25.68
N GLU A 493 16.57 -19.59 -26.30
CA GLU A 493 17.13 -20.22 -27.50
C GLU A 493 16.87 -19.43 -28.78
N VAL A 494 17.95 -18.97 -29.42
CA VAL A 494 17.94 -18.66 -30.86
C VAL A 494 18.28 -19.92 -31.65
N LYS A 495 17.48 -20.22 -32.67
CA LYS A 495 17.88 -21.19 -33.70
C LYS A 495 19.15 -20.70 -34.37
N ASN A 496 20.26 -21.38 -34.13
CA ASN A 496 21.50 -21.19 -34.89
C ASN A 496 21.18 -21.34 -36.38
N GLY A 497 21.30 -20.23 -37.11
CA GLY A 497 21.02 -20.16 -38.54
C GLY A 497 22.22 -20.59 -39.38
N GLU A 498 22.51 -21.90 -39.40
CA GLU A 498 23.12 -22.63 -40.54
C GLU A 498 22.58 -24.07 -40.61
#